data_AF-A0A8B6DPF0-F1
#
_entry.id   AF-A0A8B6DPF0-F1
#
_cell.length_a   1.000
_cell.length_b   1.000
_cell.length_c   1.000
_cell.angle_alpha   90.00
_cell.angle_beta   90.00
_cell.angle_gamma   90.00
#
_symmetry.space_group_name_H-M   'P 1'
#
loop_
_entity.id
_entity.type
_entity.pdbx_description
1 polymer ?
#
loop_
_entity_poly.entity_id
_entity_poly.type
_entity_poly.pdbx_seq_one_letter_code
_entity_poly.pdbx_strand_id
1 'polypeptide(L)'
;MTKDYLDHAGVTLLPGYLDPYLQRPMTFGEVGCFLSHYKIWKDIEKNGYKRALILEDDAKFTPMFRRKWGRIFADVQEFIPNWDLLYLGRKIIKSEDERPVNDSYYLVWPNYSYWTVAYAITNKGVKKLLHQKPLTKMITLDEFLPTMFDKNPEGDQSWNKHFFPRNLIALSTNPLLVEPAWYGGHPGHYTDTDDAYIVHQDEQDGHPGQYTDTDDAYIVQQDEQDGHPGQYTDTDDAYIVQQDEQMAPWQYTLTLMMLTSSSKMNKMATLVKH
;
A
#
# COMPACT_ATOMS: atom_id res chain seq x y z
N MET A 1 -15.22 -8.00 -6.76
CA MET A 1 -14.14 -8.61 -7.57
C MET A 1 -14.38 -10.12 -7.69
N THR A 2 -14.07 -10.78 -8.82
CA THR A 2 -14.32 -12.24 -9.04
C THR A 2 -13.03 -12.97 -9.44
N LYS A 3 -13.01 -14.32 -9.37
CA LYS A 3 -11.88 -15.15 -9.85
C LYS A 3 -11.57 -14.89 -11.34
N ASP A 4 -12.60 -14.84 -12.17
CA ASP A 4 -12.45 -14.52 -13.60
C ASP A 4 -11.77 -13.15 -13.80
N TYR A 5 -12.09 -12.15 -12.98
CA TYR A 5 -11.42 -10.84 -13.06
C TYR A 5 -9.92 -10.95 -12.74
N LEU A 6 -9.55 -11.77 -11.74
CA LEU A 6 -8.14 -11.99 -11.38
C LEU A 6 -7.37 -12.62 -12.54
N ASP A 7 -7.94 -13.62 -13.20
CA ASP A 7 -7.33 -14.29 -14.34
C ASP A 7 -7.13 -13.32 -15.51
N HIS A 8 -8.14 -12.51 -15.83
CA HIS A 8 -8.02 -11.46 -16.86
C HIS A 8 -7.01 -10.37 -16.50
N ALA A 9 -6.86 -10.06 -15.21
CA ALA A 9 -5.86 -9.11 -14.71
C ALA A 9 -4.44 -9.71 -14.62
N GLY A 10 -4.27 -11.00 -14.91
CA GLY A 10 -2.99 -11.71 -14.79
C GLY A 10 -2.51 -11.84 -13.34
N VAL A 11 -3.45 -11.92 -12.39
CA VAL A 11 -3.19 -12.05 -10.97
C VAL A 11 -3.18 -13.53 -10.58
N THR A 12 -2.09 -13.96 -9.95
CA THR A 12 -1.94 -15.28 -9.34
C THR A 12 -1.46 -15.07 -7.91
N LEU A 13 -2.23 -15.54 -6.93
CA LEU A 13 -1.79 -15.54 -5.54
C LEU A 13 -0.60 -16.49 -5.36
N LEU A 14 0.34 -16.13 -4.50
CA LEU A 14 1.46 -17.02 -4.18
C LEU A 14 0.91 -18.29 -3.50
N PRO A 15 1.15 -19.50 -4.07
CA PRO A 15 0.63 -20.73 -3.47
C PRO A 15 1.15 -20.95 -2.06
N GLY A 16 0.24 -21.27 -1.14
CA GLY A 16 0.56 -21.53 0.26
C GLY A 16 0.88 -20.27 1.10
N TYR A 17 0.72 -19.07 0.53
CA TYR A 17 0.76 -17.85 1.32
C TYR A 17 -0.47 -17.76 2.24
N LEU A 18 -0.23 -17.50 3.52
CA LEU A 18 -1.23 -17.15 4.51
C LEU A 18 -0.77 -15.88 5.22
N ASP A 19 -1.70 -14.97 5.51
CA ASP A 19 -1.44 -13.80 6.33
C ASP A 19 -0.84 -14.24 7.69
N PRO A 20 0.29 -13.65 8.13
CA PRO A 20 0.97 -14.12 9.33
C PRO A 20 0.15 -13.95 10.63
N TYR A 21 -0.80 -13.02 10.66
CA TYR A 21 -1.58 -12.72 11.87
C TYR A 21 -2.89 -13.50 11.93
N LEU A 22 -3.63 -13.52 10.84
CA LEU A 22 -4.96 -14.12 10.72
C LEU A 22 -4.92 -15.55 10.19
N GLN A 23 -3.76 -16.02 9.71
CA GLN A 23 -3.54 -17.38 9.20
C GLN A 23 -4.56 -17.78 8.11
N ARG A 24 -4.94 -16.81 7.27
CA ARG A 24 -5.88 -16.99 6.16
C ARG A 24 -5.27 -16.57 4.82
N PRO A 25 -5.81 -17.04 3.68
CA PRO A 25 -5.47 -16.49 2.38
C PRO A 25 -5.89 -15.02 2.26
N MET A 26 -5.44 -14.36 1.19
CA MET A 26 -5.77 -12.97 0.92
C MET A 26 -7.28 -12.76 0.71
N THR A 27 -7.81 -11.60 1.12
CA THR A 27 -9.15 -11.14 0.74
C THR A 27 -9.13 -10.47 -0.64
N PHE A 28 -10.30 -10.35 -1.27
CA PHE A 28 -10.44 -9.54 -2.48
C PHE A 28 -10.10 -8.06 -2.25
N GLY A 29 -10.37 -7.53 -1.06
CA GLY A 29 -10.00 -6.16 -0.69
C GLY A 29 -8.49 -5.96 -0.66
N GLU A 30 -7.73 -6.91 -0.08
CA GLU A 30 -6.27 -6.89 -0.09
C GLU A 30 -5.69 -6.98 -1.51
N VAL A 31 -6.31 -7.78 -2.38
CA VAL A 31 -5.94 -7.84 -3.81
C VAL A 31 -6.25 -6.52 -4.53
N GLY A 32 -7.41 -5.93 -4.27
CA GLY A 32 -7.81 -4.63 -4.81
C GLY A 32 -6.84 -3.51 -4.43
N CYS A 33 -6.49 -3.42 -3.14
CA CYS A 33 -5.48 -2.51 -2.64
C CYS A 33 -4.15 -2.65 -3.39
N PHE A 34 -3.62 -3.88 -3.50
CA PHE A 34 -2.38 -4.13 -4.24
C PHE A 34 -2.48 -3.66 -5.69
N LEU A 35 -3.56 -4.01 -6.39
CA LEU A 35 -3.76 -3.65 -7.79
C LEU A 35 -3.82 -2.14 -8.01
N SER A 36 -4.44 -1.40 -7.10
CA SER A 36 -4.54 0.07 -7.19
C SER A 36 -3.16 0.73 -7.08
N HIS A 37 -2.30 0.27 -6.16
CA HIS A 37 -0.90 0.71 -6.13
C HIS A 37 -0.10 0.25 -7.36
N TYR A 38 -0.29 -0.98 -7.82
CA TYR A 38 0.39 -1.51 -9.00
C TYR A 38 0.10 -0.68 -10.27
N LYS A 39 -1.17 -0.28 -10.48
CA LYS A 39 -1.57 0.60 -11.59
C LYS A 39 -0.81 1.92 -11.54
N ILE A 40 -0.71 2.55 -10.36
CA ILE A 40 0.09 3.76 -10.15
C ILE A 40 1.56 3.54 -10.50
N TRP A 41 2.16 2.43 -10.05
CA TRP A 41 3.56 2.11 -10.37
C TRP A 41 3.78 1.95 -11.87
N LYS A 42 2.87 1.25 -12.57
CA LYS A 42 2.91 1.14 -14.04
C LYS A 42 2.82 2.49 -14.72
N ASP A 43 1.99 3.40 -14.21
CA ASP A 43 1.86 4.75 -14.75
C ASP A 43 3.14 5.58 -14.53
N ILE A 44 3.73 5.53 -13.34
CA ILE A 44 5.02 6.18 -13.03
C ILE A 44 6.12 5.69 -13.98
N GLU A 45 6.20 4.38 -14.20
CA GLU A 45 7.17 3.79 -15.13
C GLU A 45 6.92 4.26 -16.56
N LYS A 46 5.66 4.15 -17.03
CA LYS A 46 5.25 4.47 -18.40
C LYS A 46 5.50 5.95 -18.75
N ASN A 47 5.14 6.86 -17.85
CA ASN A 47 5.26 8.31 -18.06
C ASN A 47 6.63 8.86 -17.64
N GLY A 48 7.51 8.03 -17.08
CA GLY A 48 8.85 8.44 -16.70
C GLY A 48 8.91 9.48 -15.57
N TYR A 49 7.88 9.54 -14.71
CA TYR A 49 7.90 10.46 -13.56
C TYR A 49 9.07 10.13 -12.67
N LYS A 50 9.93 11.13 -12.41
CA LYS A 50 11.16 10.93 -11.62
C LYS A 50 10.84 10.46 -10.20
N ARG A 51 9.80 11.06 -9.60
CA ARG A 51 9.32 10.80 -8.24
C ARG A 51 7.81 11.08 -8.16
N ALA A 52 7.12 10.32 -7.33
CA ALA A 52 5.71 10.53 -7.02
C ALA A 52 5.49 10.53 -5.50
N LEU A 53 4.47 11.26 -5.06
CA LEU A 53 3.88 11.13 -3.73
C LEU A 53 2.54 10.44 -3.89
N ILE A 54 2.38 9.27 -3.26
CA ILE A 54 1.17 8.45 -3.31
C ILE A 54 0.46 8.58 -1.97
N LEU A 55 -0.85 8.85 -2.01
CA LEU A 55 -1.71 9.01 -0.85
C LEU A 55 -2.97 8.15 -1.00
N GLU A 56 -3.44 7.58 0.10
CA GLU A 56 -4.78 7.01 0.23
C GLU A 56 -5.84 8.13 0.41
N ASP A 57 -7.11 7.84 0.16
CA ASP A 57 -8.20 8.84 0.19
C ASP A 57 -8.52 9.35 1.59
N ASP A 58 -8.16 8.59 2.62
CA ASP A 58 -8.30 8.96 4.01
C ASP A 58 -7.03 9.62 4.59
N ALA A 59 -6.03 9.95 3.77
CA ALA A 59 -4.80 10.58 4.24
C ALA A 59 -5.06 11.92 4.94
N LYS A 60 -4.63 12.03 6.20
CA LYS A 60 -4.69 13.25 7.02
C LYS A 60 -3.29 13.77 7.31
N PHE A 61 -3.01 14.99 6.84
CA PHE A 61 -1.73 15.64 7.07
C PHE A 61 -1.59 16.21 8.49
N THR A 62 -0.41 16.05 9.08
CA THR A 62 -0.09 16.71 10.36
C THR A 62 0.03 18.23 10.21
N PRO A 63 -0.12 19.00 11.30
CA PRO A 63 0.11 20.43 11.28
C PRO A 63 1.51 20.78 10.73
N MET A 64 1.55 21.85 9.92
CA MET A 64 2.77 22.36 9.30
C MET A 64 3.44 21.38 8.32
N PHE A 65 2.67 20.45 7.75
CA PHE A 65 3.13 19.43 6.80
C PHE A 65 4.12 19.97 5.78
N ARG A 66 3.77 21.01 5.01
CA ARG A 66 4.63 21.56 3.95
C ARG A 66 6.01 21.98 4.46
N ARG A 67 6.07 22.62 5.63
CA ARG A 67 7.34 23.07 6.24
C ARG A 67 8.17 21.88 6.69
N LYS A 68 7.54 20.90 7.34
CA LYS A 68 8.22 19.66 7.77
C LYS A 68 8.73 18.87 6.56
N TRP A 69 7.88 18.69 5.54
CA TRP A 69 8.22 18.04 4.28
C TRP A 69 9.42 18.70 3.60
N GLY A 70 9.41 20.02 3.43
CA GLY A 70 10.52 20.73 2.77
C GLY A 70 11.86 20.50 3.47
N ARG A 71 11.88 20.51 4.81
CA ARG A 71 13.09 20.21 5.59
C ARG A 71 13.51 18.75 5.44
N ILE A 72 12.60 17.81 5.69
CA ILE A 72 12.87 16.37 5.66
C ILE A 72 13.34 15.93 4.26
N PHE A 73 12.71 16.45 3.21
CA PHE A 73 13.07 16.09 1.84
C PHE A 73 14.45 16.61 1.46
N ALA A 74 14.86 17.78 1.97
CA ALA A 74 16.24 18.26 1.81
C ALA A 74 17.23 17.29 2.48
N ASP A 75 16.97 16.86 3.72
CA ASP A 75 17.79 15.87 4.43
C ASP A 75 17.87 14.54 3.65
N VAL A 76 16.75 14.05 3.09
CA VAL A 76 16.73 12.83 2.27
C VAL A 76 17.66 12.96 1.06
N GLN A 77 17.64 14.11 0.38
CA GLN A 77 18.46 14.34 -0.80
C GLN A 77 19.94 14.50 -0.47
N GLU A 78 20.25 15.10 0.68
CA GLU A 78 21.62 15.25 1.15
C GLU A 78 22.19 13.90 1.62
N PHE A 79 21.46 13.17 2.46
CA PHE A 79 21.99 11.98 3.12
C PHE A 79 21.91 10.74 2.23
N ILE A 80 20.78 10.54 1.54
CA ILE A 80 20.50 9.31 0.78
C ILE A 80 19.97 9.67 -0.63
N PRO A 81 20.77 10.29 -1.51
CA PRO A 81 20.32 10.77 -2.83
C PRO A 81 19.80 9.66 -3.75
N ASN A 82 20.13 8.39 -3.46
CA ASN A 82 19.75 7.22 -4.23
C ASN A 82 18.58 6.40 -3.61
N TRP A 83 17.82 7.00 -2.70
CA TRP A 83 16.62 6.41 -2.07
C TRP A 83 15.59 5.94 -3.11
N ASP A 84 14.77 4.97 -2.72
CA ASP A 84 13.74 4.39 -3.58
C ASP A 84 12.34 4.64 -3.06
N LEU A 85 12.10 4.45 -1.76
CA LEU A 85 10.81 4.64 -1.09
C LEU A 85 10.98 5.44 0.20
N LEU A 86 10.07 6.37 0.48
CA LEU A 86 10.03 7.15 1.72
C LEU A 86 8.61 7.11 2.28
N TYR A 87 8.41 6.46 3.43
CA TYR A 87 7.14 6.47 4.14
C TYR A 87 6.89 7.83 4.80
N LEU A 88 5.66 8.35 4.63
CA LEU A 88 5.16 9.53 5.33
C LEU A 88 4.02 9.17 6.30
N GLY A 89 3.30 8.08 6.04
CA GLY A 89 2.27 7.52 6.90
C GLY A 89 2.24 5.99 6.73
N ARG A 90 2.44 5.27 7.84
CA ARG A 90 2.48 3.81 7.93
C ARG A 90 2.13 3.37 9.35
N LYS A 91 1.80 2.09 9.53
CA LYS A 91 1.75 1.43 10.83
C LYS A 91 3.11 0.81 11.14
N ILE A 92 3.75 1.29 12.19
CA ILE A 92 5.01 0.74 12.70
C ILE A 92 4.67 -0.53 13.46
N ILE A 93 5.08 -1.70 12.95
CA ILE A 93 4.84 -2.99 13.60
C ILE A 93 6.01 -3.36 14.50
N LYS A 94 7.24 -3.14 14.02
CA LYS A 94 8.47 -3.29 14.81
C LYS A 94 9.26 -1.99 14.78
N SER A 95 9.64 -1.50 15.94
CA SER A 95 10.35 -0.22 16.08
C SER A 95 11.76 -0.37 16.67
N GLU A 96 12.06 -1.55 17.22
CA GLU A 96 13.16 -1.77 18.16
C GLU A 96 14.54 -1.68 17.46
N ASP A 97 14.57 -1.88 16.14
CA ASP A 97 15.77 -1.77 15.31
C ASP A 97 15.73 -0.63 14.30
N GLU A 98 14.75 0.27 14.38
CA GLU A 98 14.74 1.47 13.54
C GLU A 98 15.83 2.42 13.98
N ARG A 99 16.74 2.75 13.05
CA ARG A 99 17.91 3.60 13.33
C ARG A 99 17.79 4.93 12.61
N PRO A 100 18.17 6.05 13.25
CA PRO A 100 18.34 7.33 12.58
C PRO A 100 19.21 7.21 11.33
N VAL A 101 18.82 7.92 10.27
CA VAL A 101 19.63 8.08 9.06
C VAL A 101 20.59 9.24 9.32
N ASN A 102 21.90 8.98 9.32
CA ASN A 102 22.94 10.00 9.61
C ASN A 102 22.65 10.81 10.90
N ASP A 103 22.28 10.13 11.99
CA ASP A 103 21.89 10.75 13.27
C ASP A 103 20.74 11.76 13.17
N SER A 104 19.97 11.72 12.08
CA SER A 104 18.81 12.60 11.88
C SER A 104 17.70 12.29 12.87
N TYR A 105 17.19 13.33 13.52
CA TYR A 105 15.96 13.23 14.31
C TYR A 105 14.73 12.96 13.44
N TYR A 106 14.79 13.26 12.14
CA TYR A 106 13.63 13.30 11.26
C TYR A 106 13.51 12.15 10.26
N LEU A 107 14.53 11.30 10.18
CA LEU A 107 14.61 10.21 9.21
C LEU A 107 15.15 8.96 9.87
N VAL A 108 14.49 7.84 9.60
CA VAL A 108 14.89 6.52 10.07
C VAL A 108 14.94 5.51 8.94
N TRP A 109 15.77 4.48 9.11
CA TRP A 109 15.69 3.25 8.36
C TRP A 109 14.49 2.44 8.90
N PRO A 110 13.39 2.30 8.15
CA PRO A 110 12.20 1.62 8.65
C PRO A 110 12.48 0.13 8.82
N ASN A 111 11.78 -0.48 9.77
CA ASN A 111 11.71 -1.93 9.93
C ASN A 111 10.33 -2.43 9.44
N TYR A 112 9.91 -3.60 9.89
CA TYR A 112 8.64 -4.21 9.52
C TYR A 112 7.45 -3.26 9.76
N SER A 113 6.69 -3.02 8.70
CA SER A 113 5.72 -1.94 8.58
C SER A 113 4.52 -2.38 7.76
N TYR A 114 3.33 -1.98 8.20
CA TYR A 114 2.09 -2.12 7.44
C TYR A 114 1.57 -0.73 7.04
N TRP A 115 0.50 -0.73 6.25
CA TRP A 115 -0.19 0.42 5.70
C TRP A 115 0.63 1.26 4.73
N THR A 116 -0.09 1.85 3.78
CA THR A 116 0.48 2.68 2.72
C THR A 116 -0.21 4.03 2.58
N VAL A 117 -0.82 4.52 3.68
CA VAL A 117 -1.56 5.79 3.78
C VAL A 117 -0.86 6.92 3.02
N ALA A 118 0.47 7.04 3.19
CA ALA A 118 1.26 7.93 2.37
C ALA A 118 2.72 7.49 2.22
N TYR A 119 3.22 7.49 0.98
CA TYR A 119 4.64 7.35 0.71
C TYR A 119 5.06 8.07 -0.56
N ALA A 120 6.30 8.56 -0.57
CA ALA A 120 6.96 9.00 -1.79
C ALA A 120 7.78 7.84 -2.38
N ILE A 121 7.87 7.78 -3.70
CA ILE A 121 8.63 6.74 -4.41
C ILE A 121 9.33 7.32 -5.64
N THR A 122 10.52 6.83 -5.94
CA THR A 122 11.25 7.18 -7.16
C THR A 122 10.90 6.25 -8.32
N ASN A 123 11.11 6.69 -9.57
CA ASN A 123 10.97 5.82 -10.74
C ASN A 123 11.82 4.53 -10.63
N LYS A 124 13.01 4.67 -10.03
CA LYS A 124 13.94 3.56 -9.79
C LYS A 124 13.35 2.58 -8.78
N GLY A 125 12.75 3.07 -7.69
CA GLY A 125 12.03 2.25 -6.72
C GLY A 125 10.87 1.50 -7.37
N VAL A 126 10.03 2.19 -8.14
CA VAL A 126 8.95 1.59 -8.93
C VAL A 126 9.46 0.46 -9.83
N LYS A 127 10.55 0.68 -10.58
CA LYS A 127 11.15 -0.35 -11.43
C LYS A 127 11.61 -1.57 -10.63
N LYS A 128 12.18 -1.39 -9.43
CA LYS A 128 12.55 -2.51 -8.55
C LYS A 128 11.34 -3.32 -8.12
N LEU A 129 10.23 -2.65 -7.74
CA LEU A 129 8.98 -3.32 -7.36
C LEU A 129 8.38 -4.09 -8.54
N LEU A 130 8.25 -3.45 -9.70
CA LEU A 130 7.66 -4.06 -10.90
C LEU A 130 8.49 -5.23 -11.45
N HIS A 131 9.82 -5.14 -11.36
CA HIS A 131 10.73 -6.20 -11.82
C HIS A 131 10.50 -7.54 -11.08
N GLN A 132 9.95 -7.51 -9.87
CA GLN A 132 9.59 -8.72 -9.15
C GLN A 132 8.45 -9.51 -9.78
N LYS A 133 7.71 -8.91 -10.73
CA LYS A 133 6.48 -9.47 -11.31
C LYS A 133 5.47 -9.85 -10.21
N PRO A 134 5.09 -8.91 -9.32
CA PRO A 134 4.29 -9.23 -8.15
C PRO A 134 2.91 -9.81 -8.49
N LEU A 135 2.34 -9.49 -9.65
CA LEU A 135 1.04 -10.03 -10.05
C LEU A 135 1.06 -11.55 -10.26
N THR A 136 2.18 -12.15 -10.65
CA THR A 136 2.24 -13.61 -10.91
C THR A 136 2.50 -14.44 -9.65
N LYS A 137 2.63 -13.80 -8.48
CA LYS A 137 2.96 -14.41 -7.18
C LYS A 137 2.60 -13.44 -6.05
N MET A 138 1.34 -13.02 -6.03
CA MET A 138 0.86 -11.95 -5.18
C MET A 138 0.80 -12.40 -3.71
N ILE A 139 1.30 -11.53 -2.84
CA ILE A 139 1.08 -11.51 -1.40
C ILE A 139 0.49 -10.13 -1.06
N THR A 140 0.05 -9.91 0.18
CA THR A 140 -0.47 -8.59 0.57
C THR A 140 0.60 -7.50 0.37
N LEU A 141 0.17 -6.27 0.12
CA LEU A 141 1.09 -5.14 -0.07
C LEU A 141 1.95 -4.90 1.19
N ASP A 142 1.33 -5.13 2.34
CA ASP A 142 1.91 -5.06 3.69
C ASP A 142 3.02 -6.09 3.92
N GLU A 143 2.97 -7.25 3.26
CA GLU A 143 4.11 -8.18 3.25
C GLU A 143 5.12 -7.86 2.14
N PHE A 144 4.63 -7.45 0.96
CA PHE A 144 5.47 -7.23 -0.21
C PHE A 144 6.46 -6.09 -0.01
N LEU A 145 6.03 -4.91 0.47
CA LEU A 145 6.94 -3.77 0.61
C LEU A 145 8.08 -4.06 1.61
N PRO A 146 7.83 -4.53 2.85
CA PRO A 146 8.91 -4.92 3.77
C PRO A 146 9.81 -6.03 3.26
N THR A 147 9.27 -6.95 2.44
CA THR A 147 10.10 -7.93 1.74
C THR A 147 11.09 -7.23 0.83
N MET A 148 10.66 -6.23 0.07
CA MET A 148 11.52 -5.56 -0.90
C MET A 148 12.67 -4.74 -0.32
N PHE A 149 12.56 -4.29 0.94
CA PHE A 149 13.64 -3.65 1.69
C PHE A 149 14.25 -4.54 2.79
N ASP A 150 14.04 -5.85 2.71
CA ASP A 150 14.68 -6.88 3.56
C ASP A 150 14.39 -6.72 5.07
N LYS A 151 13.15 -6.37 5.42
CA LYS A 151 12.66 -6.20 6.80
C LYS A 151 11.43 -7.02 7.13
N ASN A 152 11.04 -7.94 6.26
CA ASN A 152 10.02 -8.93 6.58
C ASN A 152 10.58 -9.96 7.59
N PRO A 153 9.90 -10.21 8.72
CA PRO A 153 10.44 -11.04 9.82
C PRO A 153 10.51 -12.53 9.49
N GLU A 154 9.74 -13.00 8.52
CA GLU A 154 9.68 -14.43 8.17
C GLU A 154 10.95 -14.93 7.44
N GLY A 155 11.80 -14.02 6.96
CA GLY A 155 13.06 -14.34 6.30
C GLY A 155 12.90 -15.29 5.09
N ASP A 156 13.97 -16.01 4.72
CA ASP A 156 13.99 -16.87 3.53
C ASP A 156 13.21 -18.18 3.68
N GLN A 157 12.66 -18.46 4.85
CA GLN A 157 11.92 -19.70 5.12
C GLN A 157 10.46 -19.63 4.61
N SER A 158 9.96 -18.44 4.28
CA SER A 158 8.57 -18.18 3.89
C SER A 158 8.43 -17.74 2.41
N TRP A 159 7.48 -16.85 2.12
CA TRP A 159 7.27 -16.21 0.82
C TRP A 159 8.43 -15.32 0.37
N ASN A 160 9.28 -14.81 1.28
CA ASN A 160 10.32 -13.85 0.91
C ASN A 160 11.33 -14.44 -0.08
N LYS A 161 11.50 -15.77 -0.10
CA LYS A 161 12.36 -16.48 -1.05
C LYS A 161 11.96 -16.28 -2.52
N HIS A 162 10.71 -15.90 -2.76
CA HIS A 162 10.19 -15.66 -4.11
C HIS A 162 10.53 -14.26 -4.64
N PHE A 163 11.06 -13.36 -3.80
CA PHE A 163 11.31 -11.97 -4.16
C PHE A 163 12.79 -11.64 -4.02
N PHE A 164 13.49 -11.50 -5.14
CA PHE A 164 14.89 -11.09 -5.18
C PHE A 164 15.19 -10.26 -6.45
N PRO A 165 16.10 -9.28 -6.37
CA PRO A 165 16.82 -8.83 -5.18
C PRO A 165 15.95 -7.95 -4.25
N ARG A 166 16.09 -8.11 -2.93
CA ARG A 166 15.43 -7.32 -1.87
C ARG A 166 16.23 -6.07 -1.52
N ASN A 167 16.47 -5.21 -2.51
CA ASN A 167 17.40 -4.09 -2.40
C ASN A 167 16.73 -2.71 -2.54
N LEU A 168 15.45 -2.60 -2.19
CA LEU A 168 14.74 -1.32 -2.13
C LEU A 168 15.30 -0.47 -0.98
N ILE A 169 15.80 0.72 -1.28
CA ILE A 169 16.31 1.65 -0.27
C ILE A 169 15.12 2.42 0.30
N ALA A 170 14.56 1.90 1.39
CA ALA A 170 13.42 2.49 2.08
C ALA A 170 13.86 3.42 3.22
N LEU A 171 13.15 4.53 3.39
CA LEU A 171 13.28 5.49 4.47
C LEU A 171 11.90 5.72 5.09
N SER A 172 11.85 6.28 6.29
CA SER A 172 10.60 6.76 6.89
C SER A 172 10.84 8.10 7.58
N THR A 173 9.86 9.00 7.49
CA THR A 173 9.86 10.21 8.32
C THR A 173 9.64 9.86 9.78
N ASN A 174 10.30 10.59 10.69
CA ASN A 174 10.11 10.46 12.13
C ASN A 174 9.97 11.85 12.79
N PRO A 175 8.84 12.24 13.38
CA PRO A 175 7.57 11.52 13.37
C PRO A 175 6.97 11.41 11.96
N LEU A 176 5.95 10.56 11.82
CA LEU A 176 5.14 10.47 10.60
C LEU A 176 4.47 11.82 10.28
N LEU A 177 4.35 12.12 9.00
CA LEU A 177 3.78 13.37 8.49
C LEU A 177 2.32 13.24 8.09
N VAL A 178 1.86 12.01 7.87
CA VAL A 178 0.50 11.63 7.49
C VAL A 178 0.02 10.51 8.40
N GLU A 179 -1.22 10.61 8.82
CA GLU A 179 -1.96 9.59 9.57
C GLU A 179 -3.27 9.28 8.82
N PRO A 180 -3.88 8.10 9.01
CA PRO A 180 -5.20 7.87 8.44
C PRO A 180 -6.23 8.75 9.17
N ALA A 181 -7.23 9.24 8.45
CA ALA A 181 -8.33 10.01 9.02
C ALA A 181 -9.24 9.13 9.89
N TRP A 182 -9.22 7.82 9.65
CA TRP A 182 -10.02 6.82 10.34
C TRP A 182 -9.16 5.62 10.72
N TYR A 183 -9.37 5.10 11.93
CA TYR A 183 -8.73 3.86 12.36
C TYR A 183 -9.77 2.74 12.33
N GLY A 184 -9.38 1.53 11.94
CA GLY A 184 -10.24 0.33 12.01
C GLY A 184 -10.91 0.22 13.38
N GLY A 185 -12.25 0.04 13.38
CA GLY A 185 -13.07 -0.02 14.60
C GLY A 185 -13.82 1.28 14.97
N HIS A 186 -13.71 2.36 14.19
CA HIS A 186 -14.58 3.53 14.39
C HIS A 186 -16.05 3.23 14.01
N PRO A 187 -17.05 3.62 14.83
CA PRO A 187 -18.46 3.44 14.47
C PRO A 187 -18.79 4.14 13.15
N GLY A 188 -19.15 3.35 12.12
CA GLY A 188 -19.44 3.84 10.76
C GLY A 188 -18.25 3.86 9.80
N HIS A 189 -17.08 3.34 10.21
CA HIS A 189 -15.94 3.11 9.33
C HIS A 189 -15.94 1.66 8.84
N TYR A 190 -16.17 1.49 7.54
CA TYR A 190 -15.96 0.25 6.81
C TYR A 190 -14.63 0.40 6.08
N THR A 191 -13.69 -0.54 6.28
CA THR A 191 -12.54 -0.67 5.38
C THR A 191 -12.88 -1.76 4.39
N ASP A 192 -12.75 -1.49 3.10
CA ASP A 192 -13.09 -2.48 2.05
C ASP A 192 -12.11 -3.68 2.06
N THR A 193 -11.02 -3.58 2.84
CA THR A 193 -10.08 -4.66 3.12
C THR A 193 -10.54 -5.63 4.22
N ASP A 194 -11.45 -5.20 5.11
CA ASP A 194 -11.97 -6.03 6.21
C ASP A 194 -13.13 -6.96 5.77
N ASP A 195 -13.65 -6.78 4.56
CA ASP A 195 -14.73 -7.62 4.03
C ASP A 195 -14.27 -9.08 3.82
N ALA A 196 -14.99 -9.99 4.47
CA ALA A 196 -14.63 -11.38 4.77
C ALA A 196 -14.53 -12.35 3.57
N TYR A 197 -14.50 -11.87 2.33
CA TYR A 197 -14.45 -12.71 1.14
C TYR A 197 -13.01 -13.11 0.80
N ILE A 198 -12.62 -14.27 1.34
CA ILE A 198 -11.32 -14.92 1.08
C ILE A 198 -11.26 -15.40 -0.38
N VAL A 199 -10.11 -15.23 -1.02
CA VAL A 199 -9.84 -15.80 -2.34
C VAL A 199 -9.47 -17.28 -2.17
N HIS A 200 -10.34 -18.18 -2.64
CA HIS A 200 -10.05 -19.62 -2.65
C HIS A 200 -8.92 -19.96 -3.63
N GLN A 201 -7.83 -20.56 -3.14
CA GLN A 201 -6.79 -21.16 -3.97
C GLN A 201 -7.25 -22.58 -4.34
N ASP A 202 -7.18 -22.97 -5.62
CA ASP A 202 -7.54 -24.34 -6.02
C ASP A 202 -6.53 -25.32 -5.40
N GLU A 203 -7.02 -26.22 -4.54
CA GLU A 203 -6.23 -27.31 -3.97
C GLU A 203 -5.80 -28.28 -5.07
N GLN A 204 -4.50 -28.50 -5.23
CA GLN A 204 -4.00 -29.71 -5.88
C GLN A 204 -3.83 -30.80 -4.81
N ASP A 205 -4.82 -31.69 -4.77
CA ASP A 205 -4.85 -33.07 -4.26
C ASP A 205 -4.28 -33.37 -2.84
N GLY A 206 -5.19 -33.69 -1.90
CA GLY A 206 -5.05 -34.91 -1.07
C GLY A 206 -5.18 -34.80 0.46
N HIS A 207 -6.39 -35.03 0.97
CA HIS A 207 -6.81 -35.75 2.20
C HIS A 207 -7.76 -34.98 3.15
N PRO A 208 -8.85 -35.61 3.64
CA PRO A 208 -9.87 -34.94 4.44
C PRO A 208 -9.45 -34.86 5.91
N GLY A 209 -9.06 -33.67 6.36
CA GLY A 209 -8.92 -33.34 7.78
C GLY A 209 -10.22 -32.75 8.32
N GLN A 210 -10.82 -33.39 9.31
CA GLN A 210 -12.02 -32.93 10.01
C GLN A 210 -11.75 -31.57 10.67
N TYR A 211 -12.49 -30.53 10.28
CA TYR A 211 -12.56 -29.29 11.06
C TYR A 211 -13.71 -29.40 12.07
N THR A 212 -13.34 -29.45 13.34
CA THR A 212 -14.26 -29.31 14.46
C THR A 212 -14.61 -27.85 14.65
N ASP A 213 -15.90 -27.59 14.58
CA ASP A 213 -16.63 -26.38 14.91
C ASP A 213 -16.36 -25.93 16.35
N THR A 214 -16.02 -24.65 16.54
CA THR A 214 -16.36 -23.83 17.72
C THR A 214 -16.17 -22.34 17.37
N ASP A 215 -17.28 -21.66 17.06
CA ASP A 215 -17.78 -20.37 17.61
C ASP A 215 -16.77 -19.23 17.86
N ASP A 216 -16.96 -17.97 17.42
CA ASP A 216 -18.17 -17.15 17.44
C ASP A 216 -18.19 -16.13 16.27
N ALA A 217 -19.20 -16.20 15.39
CA ALA A 217 -19.56 -15.12 14.47
C ALA A 217 -21.02 -14.72 14.73
N TYR A 218 -21.24 -13.49 15.19
CA TYR A 218 -22.59 -12.94 15.33
C TYR A 218 -23.21 -12.72 13.93
N ILE A 219 -24.18 -13.56 13.58
CA ILE A 219 -25.04 -13.40 12.40
C ILE A 219 -26.08 -12.33 12.71
N VAL A 220 -26.06 -11.23 11.96
CA VAL A 220 -27.22 -10.33 11.82
C VAL A 220 -27.95 -10.72 10.53
N GLN A 221 -29.14 -11.29 10.67
CA GLN A 221 -30.06 -11.53 9.56
C GLN A 221 -30.53 -10.17 9.01
N GLN A 222 -30.46 -9.98 7.70
CA GLN A 222 -31.29 -8.99 7.00
C GLN A 222 -32.21 -9.73 6.04
N ASP A 223 -33.51 -9.47 6.23
CA ASP A 223 -34.60 -9.98 5.41
C ASP A 223 -34.47 -9.55 3.95
N GLU A 224 -34.73 -10.51 3.05
CA GLU A 224 -34.90 -10.28 1.61
C GLU A 224 -36.10 -9.37 1.33
N GLN A 225 -35.90 -8.30 0.56
CA GLN A 225 -36.91 -7.80 -0.37
C GLN A 225 -36.29 -7.39 -1.70
N ASP A 226 -36.99 -7.81 -2.75
CA ASP A 226 -36.65 -7.83 -4.18
C ASP A 226 -36.25 -6.49 -4.81
N GLY A 227 -35.36 -6.54 -5.81
CA GLY A 227 -35.21 -5.45 -6.79
C GLY A 227 -33.97 -5.44 -7.70
N HIS A 228 -33.92 -6.34 -8.69
CA HIS A 228 -33.16 -6.31 -9.98
C HIS A 228 -31.63 -6.02 -10.03
N PRO A 229 -30.88 -6.69 -10.94
CA PRO A 229 -29.41 -6.62 -10.95
C PRO A 229 -28.91 -5.38 -11.70
N GLY A 230 -28.47 -4.37 -10.97
CA GLY A 230 -27.58 -3.35 -11.50
C GLY A 230 -26.16 -3.92 -11.61
N GLN A 231 -25.59 -3.91 -12.81
CA GLN A 231 -24.17 -4.22 -13.01
C GLN A 231 -23.32 -3.19 -12.26
N TYR A 232 -22.79 -3.54 -11.10
CA TYR A 232 -21.76 -2.76 -10.42
C TYR A 232 -20.39 -3.16 -10.98
N THR A 233 -19.86 -2.34 -11.89
CA THR A 233 -18.43 -2.35 -12.20
C THR A 233 -17.75 -1.44 -11.18
N ASP A 234 -17.22 -2.05 -10.12
CA ASP A 234 -16.43 -1.35 -9.12
C ASP A 234 -15.00 -1.20 -9.65
N THR A 235 -14.64 0.01 -10.08
CA THR A 235 -13.29 0.35 -10.49
C THR A 235 -12.75 1.43 -9.55
N ASP A 236 -11.86 1.02 -8.64
CA ASP A 236 -10.99 1.95 -7.92
C ASP A 236 -10.12 2.69 -8.94
N ASP A 237 -10.39 3.98 -9.06
CA ASP A 237 -9.66 4.86 -9.95
C ASP A 237 -8.58 5.62 -9.17
N ALA A 238 -7.34 5.54 -9.65
CA ALA A 238 -6.24 6.38 -9.18
C ALA A 238 -6.18 7.66 -10.03
N TYR A 239 -6.06 8.83 -9.38
CA TYR A 239 -6.04 10.12 -10.08
C TYR A 239 -4.76 10.91 -9.80
N ILE A 240 -4.25 11.59 -10.85
CA ILE A 240 -3.02 12.38 -10.83
C ILE A 240 -3.36 13.85 -10.61
N VAL A 241 -2.74 14.48 -9.61
CA VAL A 241 -2.71 15.94 -9.47
C VAL A 241 -1.33 16.43 -9.93
N GLN A 242 -1.23 16.85 -11.20
CA GLN A 242 0.00 17.47 -11.72
C GLN A 242 0.12 18.91 -11.21
N GLN A 243 1.30 19.30 -10.70
CA GLN A 243 1.57 20.70 -10.33
C GLN A 243 2.08 21.49 -11.55
N ASP A 244 1.62 22.74 -11.68
CA ASP A 244 2.02 23.75 -12.67
C ASP A 244 3.55 23.97 -12.72
N GLU A 245 4.10 24.15 -13.94
CA GLU A 245 5.53 24.33 -14.25
C GLU A 245 6.15 25.68 -13.78
N GLN A 246 5.45 26.51 -13.00
CA GLN A 246 5.88 27.87 -12.64
C GLN A 246 6.54 28.01 -11.26
N MET A 247 7.18 26.95 -10.76
CA MET A 247 7.76 26.91 -9.42
C MET A 247 9.31 26.92 -9.47
N ALA A 248 9.95 27.65 -8.54
CA ALA A 248 11.39 27.90 -8.50
C ALA A 248 12.22 26.59 -8.47
N PRO A 249 13.49 26.57 -8.93
CA PRO A 249 14.27 25.34 -9.16
C PRO A 249 14.46 24.39 -7.96
N TRP A 250 14.20 24.88 -6.74
CA TRP A 250 14.27 24.13 -5.48
C TRP A 250 12.92 23.55 -5.03
N GLN A 251 11.85 23.79 -5.78
CA GLN A 251 10.55 23.15 -5.56
C GLN A 251 10.56 21.81 -6.30
N TYR A 252 10.95 20.78 -5.54
CA TYR A 252 11.11 19.42 -6.02
C TYR A 252 9.80 18.90 -6.62
N THR A 253 9.83 18.62 -7.93
CA THR A 253 8.72 18.03 -8.68
C THR A 253 8.42 16.62 -8.15
N LEU A 254 7.37 16.53 -7.35
CA LEU A 254 6.67 15.29 -7.03
C LEU A 254 5.35 15.32 -7.79
N THR A 255 5.08 14.27 -8.55
CA THR A 255 3.74 14.06 -9.09
C THR A 255 2.87 13.52 -7.95
N LEU A 256 1.79 14.21 -7.60
CA LEU A 256 0.85 13.75 -6.59
C LEU A 256 -0.13 12.75 -7.21
N MET A 257 -0.30 11.59 -6.57
CA MET A 257 -1.19 10.52 -7.01
C MET A 257 -2.06 10.08 -5.83
N MET A 258 -3.38 10.13 -5.99
CA MET A 258 -4.35 9.74 -4.98
C MET A 258 -4.97 8.39 -5.36
N LEU A 259 -5.11 7.51 -4.38
CA LEU A 259 -5.96 6.32 -4.44
C LEU A 259 -7.33 6.72 -3.90
N THR A 260 -8.40 6.46 -4.64
CA THR A 260 -9.75 6.80 -4.18
C THR A 260 -10.71 5.64 -4.34
N SER A 261 -11.51 5.38 -3.30
CA SER A 261 -12.82 4.74 -3.48
C SER A 261 -13.75 5.73 -4.19
N SER A 262 -14.60 5.26 -5.11
CA SER A 262 -15.24 6.07 -6.18
C SER A 262 -16.21 7.21 -5.78
N SER A 263 -16.24 7.68 -4.52
CA SER A 263 -17.28 8.62 -4.04
C SER A 263 -16.85 10.01 -3.55
N LYS A 264 -15.55 10.37 -3.46
CA LYS A 264 -15.16 11.66 -2.81
C LYS A 264 -14.09 12.46 -3.57
N MET A 265 -14.52 13.23 -4.58
CA MET A 265 -13.61 13.92 -5.51
C MET A 265 -13.26 15.39 -5.22
N ASN A 266 -13.77 16.07 -4.19
CA ASN A 266 -13.84 17.56 -4.25
C ASN A 266 -12.95 18.40 -3.32
N LYS A 267 -11.83 17.91 -2.72
CA LYS A 267 -11.05 18.76 -1.78
C LYS A 267 -9.51 18.83 -1.90
N MET A 268 -8.82 18.02 -2.69
CA MET A 268 -7.34 17.95 -2.59
C MET A 268 -6.55 18.80 -3.61
N ALA A 269 -7.17 19.32 -4.67
CA ALA A 269 -6.46 20.07 -5.72
C ALA A 269 -5.85 21.42 -5.28
N THR A 270 -6.25 21.95 -4.11
CA THR A 270 -5.86 23.30 -3.67
C THR A 270 -4.61 23.34 -2.78
N LEU A 271 -4.10 22.20 -2.30
CA LEU A 271 -3.01 22.15 -1.30
C LEU A 271 -1.60 22.29 -1.88
N VAL A 272 -1.47 22.73 -3.13
CA VAL A 272 -0.20 23.05 -3.79
C VAL A 272 -0.02 24.55 -4.05
N LYS A 273 -1.11 25.32 -4.10
CA LYS A 273 -1.04 26.75 -4.40
C LYS A 273 -0.96 27.54 -3.08
N HIS A 274 0.01 28.47 -3.05
CA HIS A 274 0.36 29.46 -2.00
C HIS A 274 1.13 28.94 -0.79
#